data_AF-A0A9C6WW92-F1
#
_entry.id   AF-A0A9C6WW92-F1
#
_cell.length_a   1.000
_cell.length_b   1.000
_cell.length_c   1.000
_cell.angle_alpha   90.00
_cell.angle_beta   90.00
_cell.angle_gamma   90.00
#
_symmetry.space_group_name_H-M   'P 1'
#
loop_
_entity.id
_entity.type
_entity.pdbx_description
1 polymer ?
#
loop_
_entity_poly.entity_id
_entity_poly.type
_entity_poly.pdbx_seq_one_letter_code
_entity_poly.pdbx_strand_id
1 'polypeptide(L)'
;MELRERHVFQGWHEGAIEFPPTYKYHPNSEDYIGCGQKQLTKKKRAPAWCDRILWFGEGMKQSKYSRSESKLSDHRPVKALFKVEIKVAENST
;
A
#
# COMPACT_ATOMS: atom_id res chain seq x y z
N MET A 1 7.11 -13.44 -4.68
CA MET A 1 6.99 -12.03 -4.22
C MET A 1 7.93 -11.90 -3.03
N GLU A 2 9.01 -11.12 -3.18
CA GLU A 2 10.20 -11.10 -2.29
C GLU A 2 9.89 -11.06 -0.77
N LEU A 3 8.81 -10.40 -0.35
CA LEU A 3 8.34 -10.36 1.05
C LEU A 3 7.89 -11.74 1.56
N ARG A 4 7.14 -12.51 0.75
CA ARG A 4 6.68 -13.87 1.10
C ARG A 4 7.84 -14.87 1.10
N GLU A 5 8.82 -14.62 0.23
CA GLU A 5 10.04 -15.42 0.12
C GLU A 5 11.11 -15.00 1.14
N ARG A 6 10.83 -13.99 1.99
CA ARG A 6 11.70 -13.46 3.05
C ARG A 6 13.06 -12.97 2.57
N HIS A 7 13.21 -12.65 1.28
CA HIS A 7 14.45 -12.05 0.77
C HIS A 7 14.64 -10.60 1.27
N VAL A 8 13.54 -9.91 1.59
CA VAL A 8 13.52 -8.55 2.12
C VAL A 8 12.45 -8.40 3.21
N PHE A 9 12.63 -7.43 4.10
CA PHE A 9 11.72 -7.09 5.20
C PHE A 9 11.39 -8.28 6.13
N GLN A 10 12.40 -9.09 6.48
CA GLN A 10 12.22 -10.20 7.42
C GLN A 10 11.69 -9.71 8.78
N GLY A 11 10.64 -10.37 9.28
CA GLY A 11 9.96 -10.04 10.54
C GLY A 11 8.98 -8.85 10.44
N TRP A 12 8.90 -8.17 9.29
CA TRP A 12 7.85 -7.20 9.04
C TRP A 12 6.57 -7.91 8.60
N HIS A 13 5.46 -7.26 8.89
CA HIS A 13 4.12 -7.69 8.58
C HIS A 13 3.47 -6.70 7.62
N GLU A 14 2.64 -7.22 6.74
CA GLU A 14 1.82 -6.43 5.83
C GLU A 14 0.42 -7.05 5.77
N GLY A 15 -0.60 -6.21 5.68
CA GLY A 15 -1.98 -6.65 5.55
C GLY A 15 -2.24 -7.32 4.21
N ALA A 16 -3.32 -8.10 4.16
CA ALA A 16 -3.84 -8.56 2.88
C ALA A 16 -4.20 -7.36 2.01
N ILE A 17 -3.70 -7.35 0.77
CA ILE A 17 -4.04 -6.32 -0.22
C ILE A 17 -5.26 -6.78 -0.98
N GLU A 18 -6.39 -6.15 -0.65
CA GLU A 18 -7.70 -6.41 -1.25
C GLU A 18 -8.17 -5.25 -2.13
N PHE A 19 -7.27 -4.32 -2.45
CA PHE A 19 -7.52 -3.17 -3.31
C PHE A 19 -6.71 -3.25 -4.62
N PRO A 20 -7.20 -2.62 -5.71
CA PRO A 20 -6.52 -2.68 -7.01
C PRO A 20 -5.19 -1.91 -7.00
N PRO A 21 -4.32 -2.11 -8.00
CA PRO A 21 -3.05 -1.41 -8.14
C PRO A 21 -3.18 0.10 -7.92
N THR A 22 -2.19 0.70 -7.27
CA THR A 22 -2.24 2.13 -6.91
C THR A 22 -1.59 3.00 -7.98
N TYR A 23 -0.87 2.39 -8.92
CA TYR A 23 -0.09 3.03 -9.97
C TYR A 23 -0.21 2.24 -11.28
N LYS A 24 -0.10 2.81 -12.49
CA LYS A 24 -0.05 4.23 -12.88
C LYS A 24 -1.37 4.64 -13.51
N TYR A 25 -1.97 5.71 -13.02
CA TYR A 25 -3.23 6.23 -13.54
C TYR A 25 -3.07 7.39 -14.51
N HIS A 26 -4.02 7.52 -15.44
CA HIS A 26 -4.20 8.76 -16.18
C HIS A 26 -4.69 9.87 -15.21
N PRO A 27 -4.22 11.12 -15.37
CA PRO A 27 -4.70 12.24 -14.55
C PRO A 27 -6.22 12.35 -14.60
N ASN A 28 -6.86 12.49 -13.43
CA ASN A 28 -8.32 12.58 -13.29
C ASN A 28 -9.15 11.40 -13.86
N SER A 29 -8.53 10.25 -14.15
CA SER A 29 -9.20 9.06 -14.71
C SER A 29 -8.98 7.81 -13.85
N GLU A 30 -9.89 6.83 -13.96
CA GLU A 30 -9.75 5.48 -13.39
C GLU A 30 -8.95 4.52 -14.27
N ASP A 31 -8.53 4.97 -15.44
CA ASP A 31 -7.82 4.12 -16.40
C ASP A 31 -6.33 4.08 -16.08
N TYR A 32 -5.77 2.88 -16.10
CA TYR A 32 -4.33 2.69 -16.01
C TYR A 32 -3.64 3.07 -17.33
N ILE A 33 -2.50 3.76 -17.20
CA ILE A 33 -1.65 4.07 -18.34
C ILE A 33 -1.08 2.77 -18.90
N GLY A 34 -1.43 2.46 -20.16
CA GLY A 34 -0.91 1.29 -20.88
C GLY A 34 -1.90 0.15 -21.10
N CYS A 35 -3.13 0.25 -20.58
CA CYS A 35 -4.21 -0.74 -20.80
C CYS A 35 -5.08 -0.46 -22.06
N GLY A 36 -4.66 0.44 -22.97
CA GLY A 36 -5.42 0.80 -24.17
C GLY A 36 -4.62 0.66 -25.48
N GLN A 37 -5.31 0.38 -26.59
CA GLN A 37 -4.75 0.25 -27.95
C GLN A 37 -4.15 1.56 -28.51
N LYS A 38 -4.43 2.70 -27.88
CA LYS A 38 -3.82 4.00 -28.20
C LYS A 38 -2.90 4.39 -27.05
N GLN A 39 -1.59 4.34 -27.26
CA GLN A 39 -0.59 5.33 -26.84
C GLN A 39 0.83 4.73 -26.99
N LEU A 40 1.50 5.17 -28.06
CA LEU A 40 2.90 4.96 -28.41
C LEU A 40 3.85 5.73 -27.46
N THR A 41 3.76 5.48 -26.15
CA THR A 41 4.77 6.02 -25.21
C THR A 41 5.74 4.91 -24.81
N LYS A 42 7.05 5.17 -24.98
CA LYS A 42 8.16 4.19 -24.88
C LYS A 42 8.34 3.52 -23.50
N LYS A 43 7.43 3.73 -22.54
CA LYS A 43 7.49 3.14 -21.18
C LYS A 43 6.10 2.64 -20.78
N LYS A 44 5.73 1.44 -21.24
CA LYS A 44 4.58 0.69 -20.73
C LYS A 44 4.90 0.27 -19.29
N ARG A 45 4.40 1.00 -18.30
CA ARG A 45 4.47 0.56 -16.90
C ARG A 45 3.22 -0.25 -16.60
N ALA A 46 3.37 -1.52 -16.27
CA ALA A 46 2.25 -2.34 -15.84
C ALA A 46 1.62 -1.77 -14.56
N PRO A 47 0.31 -1.95 -14.34
CA PRO A 47 -0.31 -1.61 -13.06
C PRO A 47 0.45 -2.27 -11.91
N ALA A 48 0.76 -1.50 -10.86
CA ALA A 48 1.58 -1.93 -9.74
C ALA A 48 1.08 -1.37 -8.41
N TRP A 49 1.39 -2.08 -7.32
CA TRP A 49 1.19 -1.63 -5.95
C TRP A 49 2.51 -1.07 -5.42
N CYS A 50 2.85 0.15 -5.82
CA CYS A 50 4.08 0.82 -5.37
C CYS A 50 3.94 1.38 -3.95
N ASP A 51 2.71 1.60 -3.49
CA ASP A 51 2.40 2.30 -2.25
C ASP A 51 2.03 1.27 -1.16
N ARG A 52 2.93 1.06 -0.18
CA ARG A 52 2.87 -0.05 0.79
C ARG A 52 2.99 0.46 2.22
N ILE A 53 2.33 -0.20 3.18
CA ILE A 53 2.44 0.12 4.60
C ILE A 53 2.71 -1.17 5.37
N LEU A 54 3.92 -1.28 5.91
CA LEU A 54 4.38 -2.42 6.69
C LEU A 54 4.55 -2.02 8.15
N TRP A 55 4.48 -2.99 9.06
CA TRP A 55 4.80 -2.78 10.48
C TRP A 55 5.68 -3.90 11.02
N PHE A 56 6.39 -3.61 12.11
CA PHE A 56 7.28 -4.55 12.78
C PHE A 56 7.01 -4.52 14.28
N GLY A 57 7.15 -5.67 14.94
CA GLY A 57 6.93 -5.82 16.38
C GLY A 57 5.55 -6.37 16.75
N GLU A 58 5.34 -6.52 18.05
CA GLU A 58 4.14 -7.10 18.65
C GLU A 58 3.17 -6.01 19.14
N GLY A 59 1.95 -6.39 19.53
CA GLY A 59 0.94 -5.47 20.06
C GLY A 59 0.27 -4.57 19.01
N MET A 60 0.64 -4.68 17.73
CA MET A 60 0.00 -3.96 16.62
C MET A 60 -0.93 -4.88 15.84
N LYS A 61 -2.22 -4.54 15.78
CA LYS A 61 -3.21 -5.22 14.95
C LYS A 61 -3.74 -4.28 13.89
N GLN A 62 -3.43 -4.57 12.63
CA GLN A 62 -4.00 -3.82 11.51
C GLN A 62 -5.50 -4.14 11.38
N SER A 63 -6.35 -3.13 11.47
CA SER A 63 -7.81 -3.26 11.36
C SER A 63 -8.35 -2.88 9.99
N LYS A 64 -7.62 -2.05 9.24
CA LYS A 64 -7.99 -1.67 7.87
C LYS A 64 -6.75 -1.47 7.03
N TYR A 65 -6.78 -1.95 5.80
CA TYR A 65 -5.77 -1.64 4.79
C TYR A 65 -6.48 -1.38 3.47
N SER A 66 -6.45 -0.14 2.98
CA SER A 66 -7.30 0.27 1.87
C SER A 66 -6.70 1.40 1.07
N ARG A 67 -7.14 1.50 -0.18
CA ARG A 67 -6.88 2.62 -1.08
C ARG A 67 -8.01 3.66 -1.01
N SER A 68 -7.72 4.91 -1.33
CA SER A 68 -8.74 5.93 -1.63
C SER A 68 -8.75 6.32 -3.10
N GLU A 69 -9.90 6.74 -3.61
CA GLU A 69 -10.12 7.03 -5.04
C GLU A 69 -9.86 8.51 -5.39
N SER A 70 -8.91 9.15 -4.70
CA SER A 70 -8.46 10.49 -5.07
C SER A 70 -7.70 10.44 -6.39
N LYS A 71 -8.08 11.29 -7.34
CA LYS A 71 -7.55 11.28 -8.72
C LYS A 71 -6.57 12.41 -9.01
N LEU A 72 -6.13 13.12 -7.96
CA LEU A 72 -5.24 14.29 -8.06
C LEU A 72 -3.82 13.92 -8.51
N SER A 73 -3.45 12.64 -8.44
CA SER A 73 -2.15 12.09 -8.82
C SER A 73 -2.33 10.87 -9.73
N ASP A 74 -1.25 10.47 -10.41
CA ASP A 74 -1.14 9.17 -11.08
C ASP A 74 -0.99 7.99 -10.10
N HIS A 75 -0.92 8.30 -8.80
CA HIS A 75 -1.07 7.36 -7.69
C HIS A 75 -2.41 7.52 -6.97
N ARG A 76 -2.90 6.41 -6.40
CA ARG A 76 -4.04 6.38 -5.49
C ARG A 76 -3.55 6.29 -4.03
N PRO A 77 -3.96 7.18 -3.12
CA PRO A 77 -3.48 7.16 -1.74
C PRO A 77 -3.83 5.85 -1.02
N VAL A 78 -2.87 5.32 -0.26
CA VAL A 78 -3.04 4.12 0.56
C VAL A 78 -3.08 4.51 2.03
N LYS A 79 -3.98 3.88 2.79
CA LYS A 79 -4.16 4.09 4.21
C LYS A 79 -4.27 2.77 4.96
N ALA A 80 -3.69 2.75 6.16
CA ALA A 80 -3.82 1.65 7.11
C ALA A 80 -4.32 2.20 8.45
N LEU A 81 -5.16 1.43 9.13
CA LEU A 81 -5.60 1.70 10.50
C LEU A 81 -5.10 0.58 11.40
N PHE A 82 -4.53 0.96 12.54
CA PHE A 82 -3.97 0.02 13.52
C PHE A 82 -4.63 0.22 14.88
N LYS A 83 -4.87 -0.88 15.57
CA LYS A 83 -5.05 -0.92 17.03
C LYS A 83 -3.71 -1.29 17.64
N VAL A 84 -3.25 -0.52 18.61
CA VAL A 84 -1.93 -0.69 19.22
C VAL A 84 -2.09 -0.84 20.72
N GLU A 85 -1.52 -1.90 21.28
CA GLU A 85 -1.41 -2.12 22.72
C GLU A 85 -0.22 -1.33 23.26
N ILE A 86 -0.45 -0.54 24.30
CA ILE A 86 0.57 0.33 24.90
C ILE A 86 0.72 -0.08 26.37
N LYS A 87 1.95 -0.35 26.80
CA LYS A 87 2.27 -0.52 28.22
C LYS A 87 2.43 0.87 28.83
N VAL A 88 1.51 1.25 29.72
CA VAL A 88 1.65 2.48 30.51
C VAL A 88 2.49 2.12 31.73
N ALA A 89 3.63 2.79 31.90
CA ALA A 89 4.41 2.64 33.12
C ALA A 89 3.67 3.31 34.28
N GLU A 90 3.44 2.59 35.37
CA GLU A 90 2.95 3.18 36.60
C GLU A 90 4.11 3.91 37.29
N ASN A 91 3.95 5.21 37.53
CA ASN A 91 4.87 5.94 38.38
C ASN A 91 4.57 5.57 39.83
N SER A 92 5.35 4.65 40.39
CA SER A 92 5.36 4.38 41.83
C SER A 92 5.66 5.69 42.56
N THR A 93 4.67 6.19 43.33
CA THR A 93 4.83 7.28 44.29
C THR A 93 5.19 6.70 45.65
#